data_AF-A0A0F9C9L2-F1
#
_entry.id   AF-A0A0F9C9L2-F1
#
_cell.length_a   1.000
_cell.length_b   1.000
_cell.length_c   1.000
_cell.angle_alpha   90.00
_cell.angle_beta   90.00
_cell.angle_gamma   90.00
#
_symmetry.space_group_name_H-M   'P 1'
#
loop_
_entity.id
_entity.type
_entity.pdbx_description
1 polymer ?
#
loop_
_entity_poly.entity_id
_entity_poly.type
_entity_poly.pdbx_seq_one_letter_code
_entity_poly.pdbx_strand_id
1 'polypeptide(L)'
;SLFFILSSVFYISVTQKGQQVVKQKITQIERQIALDLPLLDLSNELLKHSGNKDAVNSYIKTLNSYINSNELKVVAIAPKSEVVTPVNSDQIIRSLSTNNGLVLVVFNVQQTHFTLSHFIYYFIFLVLSVLISFWVKFAFIKQSNKQFNNTQHQLITEPTPLVLIVDLNDKTFSSSCNTEQKMCLANKPC
;
A
#
# COMPACT_ATOMS: atom_id res chain seq x y z
N SER A 1 11.33 -7.54 -3.24
CA SER A 1 10.12 -7.84 -2.45
C SER A 1 9.67 -6.67 -1.58
N LEU A 2 10.57 -5.89 -0.94
CA LEU A 2 10.23 -4.77 -0.05
C LEU A 2 9.28 -3.71 -0.66
N PHE A 3 9.48 -3.33 -1.92
CA PHE A 3 8.64 -2.33 -2.61
C PHE A 3 7.18 -2.76 -2.77
N PHE A 4 6.93 -4.04 -3.06
CA PHE A 4 5.57 -4.57 -3.18
C PHE A 4 4.87 -4.62 -1.82
N ILE A 5 5.62 -4.93 -0.76
CA ILE A 5 5.09 -4.92 0.61
C ILE A 5 4.71 -3.49 1.02
N LEU A 6 5.59 -2.51 0.82
CA LEU A 6 5.32 -1.11 1.13
C LEU A 6 4.15 -0.55 0.31
N SER A 7 4.09 -0.85 -0.99
CA SER A 7 2.98 -0.46 -1.87
C SER A 7 1.65 -1.06 -1.41
N SER A 8 1.64 -2.33 -1.02
CA SER A 8 0.44 -3.01 -0.52
C SER A 8 -0.05 -2.42 0.80
N VAL A 9 0.84 -2.23 1.77
CA VAL A 9 0.50 -1.62 3.06
C VAL A 9 -0.04 -0.20 2.88
N PHE A 10 0.58 0.59 2.00
CA PHE A 10 0.11 1.94 1.69
C PHE A 10 -1.27 1.93 1.04
N TYR A 11 -1.49 1.06 0.05
CA TYR A 11 -2.80 0.90 -0.61
C TYR A 11 -3.91 0.56 0.39
N ILE A 12 -3.66 -0.42 1.26
CA ILE A 12 -4.62 -0.81 2.32
C ILE A 12 -4.86 0.37 3.27
N SER A 13 -3.82 1.09 3.65
CA SER A 13 -3.95 2.23 4.57
C SER A 13 -4.77 3.38 3.98
N VAL A 14 -4.55 3.73 2.72
CA VAL A 14 -5.29 4.80 2.03
C VAL A 14 -6.76 4.42 1.84
N THR A 15 -7.03 3.19 1.42
CA THR A 15 -8.41 2.69 1.24
C THR A 15 -9.16 2.64 2.57
N GLN A 16 -8.53 2.18 3.64
CA GLN A 16 -9.12 2.18 4.98
C GLN A 16 -9.44 3.59 5.48
N LYS A 17 -8.51 4.53 5.34
CA LYS A 17 -8.73 5.93 5.74
C LYS A 17 -9.87 6.56 4.95
N GLY A 18 -9.94 6.33 3.63
CA GLY A 18 -11.05 6.79 2.79
C GLY A 18 -12.40 6.29 3.29
N GLN A 19 -12.52 4.99 3.57
CA GLN A 19 -13.75 4.42 4.11
C GLN A 19 -14.14 4.99 5.49
N GLN A 20 -13.16 5.24 6.36
CA GLN A 20 -13.42 5.83 7.68
C GLN A 20 -13.98 7.26 7.56
N VAL A 21 -13.42 8.08 6.68
CA VAL A 21 -13.91 9.45 6.44
C VAL A 21 -15.34 9.44 5.92
N VAL A 22 -15.66 8.58 4.95
CA VAL A 22 -17.03 8.45 4.43
C VAL A 22 -17.99 8.00 5.53
N LYS A 23 -17.59 7.01 6.34
CA LYS A 23 -18.41 6.53 7.46
C LYS A 23 -18.68 7.64 8.48
N GLN A 24 -17.67 8.44 8.82
CA GLN A 24 -17.81 9.56 9.74
C GLN A 24 -18.78 10.62 9.19
N LYS A 25 -18.66 10.99 7.91
CA LYS A 25 -19.59 11.93 7.25
C LYS A 25 -21.02 11.41 7.26
N ILE A 26 -21.22 10.13 6.93
CA ILE A 26 -22.55 9.48 7.00
C ILE A 26 -23.12 9.59 8.41
N THR A 27 -22.35 9.27 9.45
CA THR A 27 -22.82 9.37 10.84
C THR A 27 -23.16 10.80 11.25
N GLN A 28 -22.43 11.81 10.77
CA GLN A 28 -22.76 13.22 11.02
C GLN A 28 -24.07 13.62 10.36
N ILE A 29 -24.26 13.27 9.09
CA ILE A 29 -25.49 13.56 8.34
C ILE A 29 -26.67 12.79 8.95
N GLU A 30 -26.47 11.53 9.33
CA GLU A 30 -27.47 10.72 10.03
C GLU A 30 -27.93 11.37 11.33
N ARG A 31 -26.99 11.90 12.13
CA ARG A 31 -27.34 12.63 13.36
C ARG A 31 -28.11 13.91 13.08
N GLN A 32 -27.73 14.66 12.05
CA GLN A 32 -28.47 15.85 11.64
C GLN A 32 -29.89 15.49 11.21
N ILE A 33 -30.05 14.49 10.35
CA ILE A 33 -31.36 13.99 9.95
C ILE A 33 -32.16 13.53 11.17
N ALA A 34 -31.54 12.85 12.14
CA ALA A 34 -32.22 12.42 13.36
C ALA A 34 -32.79 13.59 14.17
N LEU A 35 -32.05 14.70 14.25
CA LEU A 35 -32.47 15.91 14.95
C LEU A 35 -33.62 16.61 14.20
N ASP A 36 -33.54 16.65 12.88
CA ASP A 36 -34.54 17.32 12.03
C ASP A 36 -35.76 16.42 11.74
N LEU A 37 -35.67 15.12 12.03
CA LEU A 37 -36.67 14.11 11.71
C LEU A 37 -38.09 14.44 12.21
N PRO A 38 -38.30 14.98 13.42
CA PRO A 38 -39.63 15.36 13.89
C PRO A 38 -40.27 16.50 13.10
N LEU A 39 -39.45 17.30 12.38
CA LEU A 39 -39.91 18.38 11.51
C LEU A 39 -40.26 17.88 10.11
N LEU A 40 -39.81 16.67 9.74
CA LEU A 40 -40.14 16.06 8.46
C LEU A 40 -41.53 15.44 8.53
N ASP A 41 -42.36 15.83 7.57
CA ASP A 41 -43.71 15.34 7.43
C ASP A 41 -43.73 13.97 6.72
N LEU A 42 -43.32 12.93 7.45
CA LEU A 42 -43.26 11.55 6.95
C LEU A 42 -44.61 10.85 7.06
N SER A 43 -44.85 9.89 6.16
CA SER A 43 -46.02 9.03 6.26
C SER A 43 -45.96 8.17 7.53
N ASN A 44 -47.14 7.85 8.06
CA ASN A 44 -47.31 7.08 9.27
C ASN A 44 -48.58 6.24 9.19
N GLU A 45 -48.42 4.92 9.11
CA GLU A 45 -49.53 3.96 9.05
C GLU A 45 -50.38 3.97 10.32
N LEU A 46 -49.78 4.16 11.50
CA LEU A 46 -50.49 4.20 12.79
C LEU A 46 -51.44 5.40 12.87
N LEU A 47 -51.06 6.51 12.25
CA LEU A 47 -51.84 7.76 12.25
C LEU A 47 -52.68 7.92 10.97
N LYS A 48 -52.69 6.95 10.05
CA LYS A 48 -53.28 7.07 8.70
C LYS A 48 -52.83 8.33 7.96
N HIS A 49 -51.60 8.76 8.23
CA HIS A 49 -51.05 9.98 7.69
C HIS A 49 -50.19 9.66 6.46
N SER A 50 -50.45 10.30 5.32
CA SER A 50 -49.74 10.01 4.08
C SER A 50 -48.39 10.73 3.95
N GLY A 51 -48.08 11.65 4.87
CA GLY A 51 -46.90 12.50 4.79
C GLY A 51 -46.92 13.48 3.61
N ASN A 52 -45.91 14.35 3.55
CA ASN A 52 -45.68 15.30 2.48
C ASN A 52 -44.34 15.01 1.79
N LYS A 53 -44.43 14.28 0.67
CA LYS A 53 -43.26 13.85 -0.12
C LYS A 53 -42.50 15.04 -0.72
N ASP A 54 -43.18 16.13 -1.05
CA ASP A 54 -42.54 17.32 -1.61
C ASP A 54 -41.69 18.06 -0.58
N ALA A 55 -42.19 18.16 0.65
CA ALA A 55 -41.44 18.73 1.78
C ALA A 55 -40.17 17.91 2.07
N VAL A 56 -40.28 16.58 2.10
CA VAL A 56 -39.14 15.68 2.29
C VAL A 56 -38.12 15.81 1.16
N ASN A 57 -38.58 15.85 -0.09
CA ASN A 57 -37.70 16.04 -1.25
C ASN A 57 -37.00 17.40 -1.23
N SER A 58 -37.70 18.46 -0.83
CA SER A 58 -37.12 19.80 -0.66
C SER A 58 -36.06 19.83 0.44
N TYR A 59 -36.32 19.17 1.56
CA TYR A 59 -35.35 18.98 2.63
C TYR A 59 -34.11 18.23 2.13
N ILE A 60 -34.26 17.10 1.44
CA ILE A 60 -33.14 16.33 0.88
C ILE A 60 -32.31 17.18 -0.09
N LYS A 61 -32.95 17.97 -0.96
CA LYS A 61 -32.24 18.89 -1.87
C LYS A 61 -31.41 19.92 -1.12
N THR A 62 -31.99 20.51 -0.07
CA THR A 62 -31.31 21.51 0.76
C THR A 62 -30.18 20.88 1.57
N LEU A 63 -30.38 19.69 2.13
CA LEU A 63 -29.33 18.95 2.83
C LEU A 63 -28.16 18.60 1.89
N ASN A 64 -28.46 18.15 0.67
CA ASN A 64 -27.44 17.84 -0.32
C ASN A 64 -26.68 19.07 -0.82
N SER A 65 -27.29 20.27 -0.82
CA SER A 65 -26.57 21.51 -1.14
C SER A 65 -25.59 21.89 -0.03
N TYR A 66 -25.92 21.65 1.24
CA TYR A 66 -24.98 21.83 2.36
C TYR A 66 -23.85 20.80 2.37
N ILE A 67 -24.16 19.54 2.04
CA ILE A 67 -23.13 18.49 1.92
C ILE A 67 -22.12 18.85 0.82
N ASN A 68 -22.59 19.48 -0.26
CA ASN A 68 -21.79 19.96 -1.40
C ASN A 68 -20.72 18.95 -1.85
N SER A 69 -21.12 17.68 -1.97
CA SER A 69 -20.22 16.58 -2.33
C SER A 69 -20.80 15.77 -3.48
N ASN A 70 -19.94 15.39 -4.43
CA ASN A 70 -20.28 14.42 -5.47
C ASN A 70 -20.13 12.98 -4.99
N GLU A 71 -19.35 12.75 -3.93
CA GLU A 71 -19.01 11.41 -3.42
C GLU A 71 -20.10 10.84 -2.51
N LEU A 72 -20.92 11.70 -1.90
CA LEU A 72 -21.92 11.32 -0.92
C LEU A 72 -23.18 12.18 -1.08
N LYS A 73 -24.32 11.54 -1.30
CA LYS A 73 -25.63 12.22 -1.42
C LYS A 73 -26.70 11.44 -0.69
N VAL A 74 -27.65 12.13 -0.07
CA VAL A 74 -28.89 11.54 0.45
C VAL A 74 -29.87 11.41 -0.71
N VAL A 75 -30.40 10.21 -0.93
CA VAL A 75 -31.32 9.93 -2.05
C VAL A 75 -32.76 9.85 -1.57
N ALA A 76 -32.98 9.22 -0.42
CA ALA A 76 -34.32 9.02 0.12
C ALA A 76 -34.30 9.02 1.65
N ILE A 77 -35.40 9.52 2.23
CA ILE A 77 -35.73 9.43 3.65
C ILE A 77 -37.20 9.01 3.69
N ALA A 78 -37.49 7.79 4.13
CA ALA A 78 -38.85 7.28 4.13
C ALA A 78 -39.04 6.18 5.19
N PRO A 79 -40.27 5.94 5.66
CA PRO A 79 -40.56 4.80 6.53
C PRO A 79 -40.18 3.48 5.87
N LYS A 80 -39.82 2.48 6.70
CA LYS A 80 -39.39 1.16 6.22
C LYS A 80 -40.38 0.50 5.26
N SER A 81 -41.69 0.73 5.41
CA SER A 81 -42.71 0.12 4.55
C SER A 81 -42.75 0.71 3.14
N GLU A 82 -42.22 1.90 2.90
CA GLU A 82 -42.25 2.57 1.59
C GLU A 82 -40.97 2.40 0.76
N VAL A 83 -39.87 1.99 1.38
CA VAL A 83 -38.60 1.81 0.67
C VAL A 83 -38.60 0.48 -0.07
N VAL A 84 -38.99 0.51 -1.34
CA VAL A 84 -38.88 -0.62 -2.26
C VAL A 84 -37.45 -0.67 -2.81
N THR A 85 -36.62 -1.56 -2.30
CA THR A 85 -35.23 -1.77 -2.77
C THR A 85 -35.20 -2.25 -4.23
N PRO A 86 -34.16 -1.86 -5.00
CA PRO A 86 -32.95 -2.67 -4.97
C PRO A 86 -31.77 -1.86 -4.44
N VAL A 87 -31.05 -2.45 -3.48
CA VAL A 87 -29.80 -1.90 -2.97
C VAL A 87 -28.77 -2.02 -4.08
N ASN A 88 -28.53 -0.93 -4.81
CA ASN A 88 -27.37 -0.85 -5.69
C ASN A 88 -26.10 -0.95 -4.84
N SER A 89 -25.00 -1.47 -5.39
CA SER A 89 -23.75 -1.70 -4.64
C SER A 89 -23.09 -0.43 -4.09
N ASP A 90 -23.48 0.75 -4.61
CA ASP A 90 -23.05 2.08 -4.18
C ASP A 90 -23.96 2.71 -3.11
N GLN A 91 -25.04 2.03 -2.71
CA GLN A 91 -25.97 2.56 -1.73
C GLN A 91 -25.71 2.04 -0.31
N ILE A 92 -25.77 2.94 0.66
CA ILE A 92 -25.71 2.63 2.09
C ILE A 92 -27.03 3.03 2.73
N ILE A 93 -27.68 2.08 3.41
CA ILE A 93 -28.93 2.32 4.12
C ILE A 93 -28.65 2.44 5.63
N ARG A 94 -29.16 3.50 6.25
CA ARG A 94 -29.18 3.68 7.71
C ARG A 94 -30.60 3.68 8.22
N SER A 95 -30.80 3.10 9.40
CA SER A 95 -32.09 3.05 10.07
C SER A 95 -32.09 3.97 11.28
N LEU A 96 -33.06 4.87 11.34
CA LEU A 96 -33.32 5.73 12.48
C LEU A 96 -34.57 5.21 13.21
N SER A 97 -34.44 5.02 14.51
CA SER A 97 -35.56 4.64 15.38
C SER A 97 -36.30 5.91 15.80
N THR A 98 -37.62 5.89 15.62
CA THR A 98 -38.52 6.96 16.06
C THR A 98 -39.65 6.37 16.90
N ASN A 99 -40.36 7.21 17.64
CA ASN A 99 -41.54 6.80 18.40
C ASN A 99 -42.65 6.21 17.50
N ASN A 100 -42.66 6.58 16.22
CA ASN A 100 -43.68 6.20 15.24
C ASN A 100 -43.25 5.02 14.36
N GLY A 101 -42.07 4.45 14.59
CA GLY A 101 -41.52 3.36 13.79
C GLY A 101 -40.12 3.63 13.26
N LEU A 102 -39.68 2.79 12.32
CA LEU A 102 -38.33 2.84 11.76
C LEU A 102 -38.32 3.61 10.44
N VAL A 103 -37.49 4.66 10.38
CA VAL A 103 -37.25 5.45 9.18
C VAL A 103 -35.93 5.03 8.56
N LEU A 104 -35.92 4.84 7.25
CA LEU A 104 -34.73 4.50 6.48
C LEU A 104 -34.21 5.74 5.76
N VAL A 105 -32.89 5.95 5.83
CA VAL A 105 -32.16 6.94 5.07
C VAL A 105 -31.24 6.21 4.10
N VAL A 106 -31.40 6.52 2.82
CA VAL A 106 -30.62 5.94 1.73
C VAL A 106 -29.58 6.95 1.28
N PHE A 107 -28.32 6.57 1.41
CA PHE A 107 -27.17 7.32 0.91
C PHE A 107 -26.66 6.69 -0.38
N ASN A 108 -26.31 7.51 -1.36
CA ASN A 108 -25.51 7.10 -2.50
C ASN A 108 -24.05 7.52 -2.27
N VAL A 109 -23.15 6.54 -2.35
CA VAL A 109 -21.70 6.73 -2.14
C VAL A 109 -20.97 6.42 -3.43
N GLN A 110 -20.56 7.45 -4.14
CA GLN A 110 -19.74 7.30 -5.33
C GLN A 110 -18.27 7.18 -4.94
N GLN A 111 -17.67 6.01 -5.16
CA GLN A 111 -16.26 5.77 -4.88
C GLN A 111 -15.38 6.45 -5.94
N THR A 112 -14.98 7.70 -5.68
CA THR A 112 -14.09 8.51 -6.54
C THR A 112 -12.60 8.32 -6.22
N HIS A 113 -12.27 7.54 -5.19
CA HIS A 113 -10.90 7.42 -4.68
C HIS A 113 -9.91 6.79 -5.68
N PHE A 114 -10.41 6.11 -6.72
CA PHE A 114 -9.60 5.66 -7.88
C PHE A 114 -9.78 6.58 -9.08
N THR A 115 -9.54 7.86 -8.89
CA THR A 115 -9.28 8.75 -10.03
C THR A 115 -7.97 8.31 -10.68
N LEU A 116 -7.97 8.13 -12.02
CA LEU A 116 -6.79 7.75 -12.83
C LEU A 116 -5.52 8.58 -12.49
N SER A 117 -5.71 9.80 -11.99
CA SER A 117 -4.63 10.65 -11.49
C SER A 117 -3.79 9.99 -10.39
N HIS A 118 -4.39 9.31 -9.43
CA HIS A 118 -3.67 8.62 -8.36
C HIS A 118 -2.81 7.47 -8.89
N PHE A 119 -3.30 6.75 -9.91
CA PHE A 119 -2.56 5.68 -10.57
C PHE A 119 -1.26 6.18 -11.22
N ILE A 120 -1.28 7.38 -11.81
CA ILE A 120 -0.09 7.99 -12.42
C ILE A 120 0.99 8.25 -11.36
N TYR A 121 0.63 8.77 -10.19
CA TYR A 121 1.58 8.99 -9.10
C TYR A 121 2.21 7.68 -8.60
N TYR A 122 1.43 6.62 -8.46
CA TYR A 122 1.94 5.29 -8.12
C TYR A 122 2.88 4.74 -9.19
N PHE A 123 2.53 4.93 -10.46
CA PHE A 123 3.35 4.49 -11.58
C PHE A 123 4.69 5.22 -11.62
N ILE A 124 4.70 6.54 -11.42
CA ILE A 124 5.94 7.35 -11.33
C ILE A 124 6.81 6.85 -10.16
N PHE A 125 6.22 6.61 -8.99
CA PHE A 125 6.96 6.13 -7.82
C PHE A 125 7.55 4.74 -8.05
N LEU A 126 6.84 3.87 -8.78
CA LEU A 126 7.32 2.56 -9.20
C LEU A 126 8.52 2.66 -10.14
N VAL A 127 8.42 3.51 -11.17
CA VAL A 127 9.53 3.75 -12.11
C VAL A 127 10.75 4.30 -11.36
N LEU A 128 10.55 5.27 -10.47
CA LEU A 128 11.63 5.86 -9.67
C LEU A 128 12.31 4.81 -8.77
N SER A 129 11.53 3.93 -8.13
CA SER A 129 12.07 2.82 -7.32
C SER A 129 12.92 1.84 -8.14
N VAL A 130 12.49 1.52 -9.36
CA VAL A 130 13.27 0.64 -10.27
C VAL A 130 14.58 1.33 -10.68
N LEU A 131 14.52 2.62 -11.01
CA LEU A 131 15.69 3.41 -11.39
C LEU A 131 16.71 3.49 -10.25
N ILE A 132 16.26 3.79 -9.02
CA ILE A 132 17.14 3.83 -7.83
C ILE A 132 17.76 2.46 -7.57
N SER A 133 16.97 1.39 -7.66
CA SER A 133 17.48 0.02 -7.48
C SER A 133 18.54 -0.34 -8.53
N PHE A 134 18.32 0.07 -9.78
CA PHE A 134 19.30 -0.10 -10.86
C PHE A 134 20.57 0.71 -10.61
N TRP A 135 20.42 1.97 -10.16
CA TRP A 135 21.54 2.84 -9.79
C TRP A 135 22.38 2.26 -8.65
N VAL A 136 21.75 1.75 -7.59
CA VAL A 136 22.45 1.12 -6.46
C VAL A 136 23.19 -0.13 -6.92
N LYS A 137 22.56 -1.00 -7.73
CA LYS A 137 23.23 -2.17 -8.31
C LYS A 137 24.41 -1.76 -9.19
N PHE A 138 24.25 -0.74 -10.03
CA PHE A 138 25.32 -0.26 -10.89
C PHE A 138 26.47 0.36 -10.10
N ALA A 139 26.18 1.15 -9.06
CA ALA A 139 27.18 1.71 -8.16
C ALA A 139 27.95 0.60 -7.42
N PHE A 140 27.24 -0.43 -6.94
CA PHE A 140 27.84 -1.57 -6.25
C PHE A 140 28.71 -2.41 -7.21
N ILE A 141 28.25 -2.68 -8.44
CA ILE A 141 29.04 -3.37 -9.47
C ILE A 141 30.28 -2.55 -9.84
N LYS A 142 30.15 -1.23 -10.00
CA LYS A 142 31.29 -0.34 -10.29
C LYS A 142 32.31 -0.34 -9.15
N GLN A 143 31.86 -0.35 -7.90
CA GLN A 143 32.74 -0.43 -6.74
C GLN A 143 33.40 -1.81 -6.62
N SER A 144 32.66 -2.89 -6.86
CA SER A 144 33.18 -4.27 -6.90
C SER A 144 34.21 -4.47 -8.01
N ASN A 145 33.96 -3.94 -9.21
CA ASN A 145 34.93 -3.98 -10.31
C ASN A 145 36.16 -3.11 -10.04
N LYS A 146 36.00 -1.95 -9.37
CA LYS A 146 37.14 -1.13 -8.95
C LYS A 146 38.00 -1.84 -7.91
N GLN A 147 37.37 -2.62 -7.02
CA GLN A 147 38.07 -3.46 -6.05
C GLN A 147 38.80 -4.62 -6.75
N PHE A 148 38.14 -5.32 -7.69
CA PHE A 148 38.76 -6.40 -8.48
C PHE A 148 39.92 -5.92 -9.36
N ASN A 149 39.77 -4.77 -10.04
CA ASN A 149 40.82 -4.19 -10.88
C ASN A 149 41.99 -3.65 -10.07
N ASN A 150 41.77 -3.12 -8.86
CA ASN A 150 42.86 -2.75 -7.96
C ASN A 150 43.62 -3.99 -7.45
N THR A 151 42.92 -5.10 -7.15
CA THR A 151 43.58 -6.37 -6.80
C THR A 151 44.37 -6.94 -7.98
N GLN A 152 43.89 -6.79 -9.22
CA GLN A 152 44.65 -7.20 -10.42
C GLN A 152 45.83 -6.28 -10.74
N HIS A 153 45.72 -4.96 -10.53
CA HIS A 153 46.86 -4.05 -10.68
C HIS A 153 47.94 -4.24 -9.60
N GLN A 154 47.60 -4.81 -8.44
CA GLN A 154 48.58 -5.19 -7.42
C GLN A 154 49.26 -6.54 -7.70
N LEU A 155 48.82 -7.29 -8.71
CA LEU A 155 49.38 -8.59 -9.11
C LEU A 155 50.31 -8.51 -10.34
N ILE A 156 50.52 -7.31 -10.90
CA ILE A 156 51.52 -7.07 -11.95
C ILE A 156 52.68 -6.26 -11.35
N THR A 157 53.34 -6.83 -10.35
CA THR A 157 54.74 -6.53 -10.09
C THR A 157 55.45 -7.85 -10.24
N GLU A 158 56.25 -7.96 -11.30
CA GLU A 158 57.13 -9.09 -11.59
C GLU A 158 57.90 -9.51 -10.33
N PRO A 159 57.84 -10.80 -9.90
CA PRO A 159 58.77 -11.26 -8.89
C PRO A 159 59.38 -12.63 -9.24
N THR A 160 60.68 -12.56 -9.51
CA THR A 160 61.74 -13.50 -9.13
C THR A 160 61.74 -14.93 -9.70
N PRO A 161 62.85 -15.38 -10.33
CA PRO A 161 62.96 -16.72 -10.86
C PRO A 161 62.92 -17.74 -9.72
N LEU A 162 62.13 -18.80 -9.90
CA LEU A 162 62.06 -19.93 -8.99
C LEU A 162 63.39 -20.70 -9.03
N VAL A 163 64.36 -20.32 -8.19
CA VAL A 163 65.64 -21.02 -8.09
C VAL A 163 65.46 -22.21 -7.18
N LEU A 164 65.66 -23.39 -7.77
CA LEU A 164 65.67 -24.65 -7.06
C LEU A 164 67.08 -24.91 -6.53
N ILE A 165 67.23 -24.92 -5.20
CA ILE A 165 68.50 -25.21 -4.54
C ILE A 165 68.44 -26.65 -4.04
N VAL A 166 69.28 -27.51 -4.63
CA VAL A 166 69.42 -28.92 -4.23
C VAL A 166 70.70 -29.04 -3.42
N ASP A 167 70.55 -29.28 -2.12
CA ASP A 167 71.67 -29.60 -1.23
C ASP A 167 71.86 -31.12 -1.16
N LEU A 168 72.91 -31.60 -1.81
CA LEU A 168 73.24 -33.02 -1.94
C LEU A 168 73.96 -33.60 -0.72
N ASN A 169 74.40 -32.76 0.22
CA ASN A 169 75.10 -33.26 1.41
C ASN A 169 74.10 -33.75 2.47
N ASP A 170 72.99 -33.02 2.65
CA ASP A 170 71.93 -33.36 3.61
C ASP A 170 70.71 -34.04 2.98
N LYS A 171 70.72 -34.33 1.66
CA LYS A 171 69.59 -34.95 0.91
C LYS A 171 68.23 -34.27 1.17
N THR A 172 68.20 -32.94 1.24
CA THR A 172 66.95 -32.18 1.45
C THR A 172 66.64 -31.24 0.28
N PHE A 173 65.35 -31.04 0.04
CA PHE A 173 64.82 -30.15 -0.99
C PHE A 173 64.10 -28.99 -0.33
N SER A 174 64.37 -27.75 -0.77
CA SER A 174 63.64 -26.57 -0.29
C SER A 174 63.36 -25.59 -1.42
N SER A 175 62.18 -24.97 -1.38
CA SER A 175 61.73 -23.93 -2.31
C SER A 175 61.76 -22.59 -1.57
N SER A 176 62.29 -21.54 -2.21
CA SER A 176 62.63 -20.27 -1.53
C SER A 176 61.43 -19.47 -0.98
N CYS A 177 60.19 -19.93 -1.19
CA CYS A 177 59.00 -19.31 -0.58
C CYS A 177 58.64 -19.88 0.79
N ASN A 178 59.28 -20.94 1.28
CA ASN A 178 59.00 -21.42 2.64
C ASN A 178 60.19 -22.21 3.23
N THR A 179 61.11 -21.48 3.87
CA THR A 179 62.38 -22.02 4.38
C THR A 179 62.23 -22.96 5.58
N GLU A 180 61.01 -23.10 6.13
CA GLU A 180 60.73 -23.97 7.28
C GLU A 180 60.21 -25.37 6.90
N GLN A 181 59.91 -25.62 5.63
CA GLN A 181 59.36 -26.91 5.18
C GLN A 181 60.40 -27.74 4.42
N LYS A 182 61.40 -28.26 5.14
CA LYS A 182 62.33 -29.26 4.61
C LYS A 182 61.62 -30.62 4.56
N MET A 183 61.34 -31.14 3.37
CA MET A 183 60.83 -32.50 3.20
C MET A 183 61.97 -33.43 2.79
N CYS A 184 62.20 -34.48 3.58
CA CYS A 184 63.22 -35.49 3.29
C CYS A 184 62.75 -36.42 2.17
N LEU A 185 63.59 -36.57 1.14
CA LEU A 185 63.37 -37.51 0.04
C LEU A 185 63.85 -38.90 0.46
N ALA A 186 62.97 -39.74 0.98
CA ALA A 186 63.25 -41.16 1.14
C ALA A 186 62.01 -42.01 0.80
N ASN A 187 62.11 -42.71 -0.33
CA ASN A 187 61.20 -43.76 -0.73
C ASN A 187 61.69 -45.09 -0.12
N LYS A 188 60.77 -45.71 0.64
CA LYS A 188 60.69 -47.09 1.19
C LYS A 188 61.03 -47.31 2.68
N PRO A 189 60.26 -48.22 3.34
CA PRO A 189 60.14 -48.35 4.80
C PRO A 189 61.25 -49.25 5.36
N CYS A 190 61.27 -49.42 6.70
CA CYS A 190 62.24 -50.19 7.49
C CYS A 190 62.94 -51.34 6.77
#